data_AF-A0A818PVV6-F1
#
_entry.id   AF-A0A818PVV6-F1
#
_cell.length_a   1.000
_cell.length_b   1.000
_cell.length_c   1.000
_cell.angle_alpha   90.00
_cell.angle_beta   90.00
_cell.angle_gamma   90.00
#
_symmetry.space_group_name_H-M   'P 1'
#
loop_
_entity.id
_entity.type
_entity.pdbx_description
1 polymer ?
#
loop_
_entity_poly.entity_id
_entity_poly.type
_entity_poly.pdbx_seq_one_letter_code
_entity_poly.pdbx_strand_id
1 'polypeptide(L)'
;MNIVEEYFWKAHMAFQMNRLDDSYQFICQAIEQLNQSHLTLEQLELIWSIIPKIIANHRKSIEYLVHYHRSMPMETDELFDRLTQSYVNQLEQNQAKIYIKLIDYFDRYLIQEKNDIDHIHLKRLQSDLYLQLSYISRPYQSQVFYNKHRKLLNDNEQIINIYKDHLT
;
A
#
# COMPACT_ATOMS: atom_id res chain seq x y z
N MET A 1 -24.17 13.99 -10.57
CA MET A 1 -23.18 12.90 -10.49
C MET A 1 -22.43 13.08 -9.19
N ASN A 2 -22.32 12.05 -8.35
CA ASN A 2 -21.59 12.11 -7.09
C ASN A 2 -20.09 12.16 -7.38
N ILE A 3 -19.38 13.17 -6.85
CA ILE A 3 -17.96 13.38 -7.16
C ILE A 3 -17.06 12.24 -6.68
N VAL A 4 -17.43 11.56 -5.58
CA VAL A 4 -16.72 10.39 -5.05
C VAL A 4 -16.85 9.20 -6.01
N GLU A 5 -18.08 8.94 -6.49
CA GLU A 5 -18.35 7.88 -7.46
C GLU A 5 -17.62 8.13 -8.78
N GLU A 6 -17.54 9.38 -9.24
CA GLU A 6 -16.77 9.75 -10.43
C GLU A 6 -15.28 9.40 -10.27
N TYR A 7 -14.67 9.71 -9.12
CA TYR A 7 -13.28 9.38 -8.88
C TYR A 7 -13.05 7.86 -8.78
N PHE A 8 -13.93 7.10 -8.12
CA PHE A 8 -13.81 5.64 -8.11
C PHE A 8 -13.99 5.02 -9.50
N TRP A 9 -14.92 5.54 -10.30
CA TRP A 9 -15.06 5.11 -11.69
C TRP A 9 -13.79 5.38 -12.50
N LYS A 10 -13.21 6.59 -12.38
CA LYS A 10 -11.93 6.95 -13.01
C LYS A 10 -10.78 6.06 -12.54
N ALA A 11 -10.72 5.77 -11.23
CA ALA A 11 -9.72 4.87 -10.66
C ALA A 11 -9.82 3.47 -11.24
N HIS A 12 -11.05 2.95 -11.38
CA HIS A 12 -11.31 1.66 -11.99
C HIS A 12 -10.90 1.63 -13.46
N MET A 13 -11.30 2.62 -14.27
CA MET A 13 -10.90 2.72 -15.67
C MET A 13 -9.38 2.79 -15.85
N ALA A 14 -8.70 3.61 -15.03
CA ALA A 14 -7.24 3.68 -15.03
C ALA A 14 -6.60 2.33 -14.68
N PHE A 15 -7.14 1.61 -13.70
CA PHE A 15 -6.67 0.29 -13.32
C PHE A 15 -6.80 -0.74 -14.46
N GLN A 16 -7.94 -0.75 -15.16
CA GLN A 16 -8.18 -1.63 -16.31
C GLN A 16 -7.17 -1.34 -17.46
N MET A 17 -6.75 -0.09 -17.61
CA MET A 17 -5.73 0.32 -18.57
C MET A 17 -4.28 0.14 -18.07
N ASN A 18 -4.09 -0.50 -16.91
CA ASN A 18 -2.79 -0.66 -16.23
C ASN A 18 -2.07 0.67 -15.93
N ARG A 19 -2.82 1.78 -15.81
CA ARG A 19 -2.34 3.10 -15.41
C ARG A 19 -2.41 3.21 -13.89
N LEU A 20 -1.48 2.53 -13.21
CA LEU A 20 -1.51 2.35 -11.75
C LEU A 20 -1.37 3.68 -10.97
N ASP A 21 -0.53 4.60 -11.46
CA ASP A 21 -0.32 5.91 -10.81
C ASP A 21 -1.58 6.78 -10.87
N ASP A 22 -2.25 6.83 -12.02
CA ASP A 22 -3.51 7.56 -12.17
C ASP A 22 -4.61 6.92 -11.32
N SER A 23 -4.67 5.59 -11.30
CA SER A 23 -5.60 4.83 -10.47
C SER A 23 -5.44 5.16 -8.98
N TYR A 24 -4.18 5.20 -8.50
CA TYR A 24 -3.84 5.63 -7.15
C TYR A 24 -4.27 7.08 -6.86
N GLN A 25 -3.98 8.01 -7.77
CA GLN A 25 -4.34 9.41 -7.59
C GLN A 25 -5.85 9.60 -7.47
N PHE A 26 -6.64 8.92 -8.32
CA PHE A 26 -8.09 8.98 -8.25
C PHE A 26 -8.64 8.34 -6.97
N ILE A 27 -8.07 7.24 -6.46
CA ILE A 27 -8.43 6.71 -5.13
C ILE A 27 -8.19 7.76 -4.04
N CYS A 28 -7.01 8.39 -4.03
CA CYS A 28 -6.69 9.40 -3.02
C CYS A 28 -7.69 10.56 -3.06
N GLN A 29 -8.01 11.03 -4.26
CA GLN A 29 -9.01 12.09 -4.46
C GLN A 29 -10.40 11.65 -3.98
N ALA A 30 -10.82 10.42 -4.29
CA ALA A 30 -12.10 9.88 -3.83
C ALA A 30 -12.18 9.86 -2.30
N ILE A 31 -11.13 9.36 -1.63
CA ILE A 31 -11.06 9.27 -0.16
C ILE A 31 -11.07 10.66 0.47
N GLU A 32 -10.33 11.63 -0.09
CA GLU A 32 -10.31 13.01 0.40
C GLU A 32 -11.69 13.68 0.33
N GLN A 33 -12.56 13.25 -0.60
CA GLN A 33 -13.91 13.80 -0.76
C GLN A 33 -14.98 13.09 0.09
N LEU A 34 -14.64 12.05 0.87
CA LEU A 34 -15.64 11.24 1.58
C LEU A 34 -16.42 12.02 2.65
N ASN A 35 -15.95 13.15 3.18
CA ASN A 35 -16.70 14.01 4.12
C ASN A 35 -17.47 13.20 5.21
N GLN A 36 -16.78 12.30 5.92
CA GLN A 36 -17.33 11.38 6.95
C GLN A 36 -18.26 10.26 6.43
N SER A 37 -18.46 10.13 5.12
CA SER A 37 -19.16 9.01 4.51
C SER A 37 -18.27 7.76 4.49
N HIS A 38 -18.88 6.60 4.68
CA HIS A 38 -18.19 5.31 4.57
C HIS A 38 -17.98 4.91 3.10
N LEU A 39 -16.95 4.12 2.87
CA LEU A 39 -16.77 3.44 1.59
C LEU A 39 -17.80 2.33 1.43
N THR A 40 -18.31 2.15 0.22
CA THR A 40 -19.10 0.96 -0.11
C THR A 40 -18.20 -0.26 -0.25
N LEU A 41 -18.78 -1.47 -0.14
CA LEU A 41 -18.05 -2.73 -0.35
C LEU A 41 -17.33 -2.75 -1.71
N GLU A 42 -17.99 -2.32 -2.78
CA GLU A 42 -17.39 -2.26 -4.13
C GLU A 42 -16.17 -1.32 -4.18
N GLN A 43 -16.23 -0.18 -3.49
CA GLN A 43 -15.11 0.76 -3.42
C GLN A 43 -13.95 0.16 -2.62
N LEU A 44 -14.24 -0.57 -1.55
CA LEU A 44 -13.25 -1.30 -0.77
C LEU A 44 -12.58 -2.40 -1.60
N GLU A 45 -13.36 -3.22 -2.31
CA GLU A 45 -12.85 -4.27 -3.20
C GLU A 45 -11.96 -3.70 -4.32
N LEU A 46 -12.33 -2.53 -4.85
CA LEU A 46 -11.54 -1.82 -5.84
C LEU A 46 -10.19 -1.38 -5.27
N ILE A 47 -10.18 -0.81 -4.06
CA ILE A 47 -8.95 -0.46 -3.33
C ILE A 47 -8.11 -1.72 -3.08
N TRP A 48 -8.75 -2.84 -2.69
CA TRP A 48 -8.09 -4.13 -2.47
C TRP A 48 -7.47 -4.71 -3.74
N SER A 49 -8.00 -4.37 -4.90
CA SER A 49 -7.46 -4.80 -6.18
C SER A 49 -6.28 -3.91 -6.62
N ILE A 50 -6.36 -2.61 -6.37
CA ILE A 50 -5.40 -1.62 -6.87
C ILE A 50 -4.13 -1.55 -6.01
N ILE A 51 -4.26 -1.45 -4.68
CA ILE A 51 -3.12 -1.20 -3.79
C ILE A 51 -2.07 -2.33 -3.84
N PRO A 52 -2.42 -3.62 -3.78
CA PRO A 52 -1.43 -4.70 -3.91
C PRO A 52 -0.70 -4.69 -5.25
N LYS A 53 -1.38 -4.28 -6.34
CA LYS A 53 -0.76 -4.21 -7.66
C LYS A 53 0.23 -3.04 -7.76
N ILE A 54 -0.06 -1.91 -7.12
CA ILE A 54 0.88 -0.80 -6.96
C ILE A 54 2.12 -1.26 -6.18
N ILE A 55 1.93 -1.91 -5.03
CA ILE A 55 3.03 -2.45 -4.22
C ILE A 55 3.89 -3.43 -5.03
N ALA A 56 3.26 -4.35 -5.76
CA ALA A 56 3.97 -5.32 -6.58
C ALA A 56 4.77 -4.66 -7.70
N ASN A 57 4.19 -3.65 -8.37
CA ASN A 57 4.88 -2.89 -9.42
C ASN A 57 6.11 -2.15 -8.86
N HIS A 58 5.94 -1.45 -7.74
CA HIS A 58 6.99 -0.75 -7.02
C HIS A 58 8.17 -1.66 -6.63
N ARG A 59 7.88 -2.83 -6.07
CA ARG A 59 8.90 -3.84 -5.74
C ARG A 59 9.64 -4.31 -6.98
N LYS A 60 8.89 -4.68 -8.02
CA LYS A 60 9.45 -5.18 -9.28
C LYS A 60 10.37 -4.16 -9.96
N SER A 61 10.05 -2.86 -9.87
CA SER A 61 10.91 -1.80 -10.41
C SER A 61 12.27 -1.74 -9.70
N ILE A 62 12.29 -1.84 -8.36
CA ILE A 62 13.54 -1.86 -7.58
C ILE A 62 14.31 -3.16 -7.84
N GLU A 63 13.62 -4.30 -7.79
CA GLU A 63 14.21 -5.62 -8.07
C GLU A 63 14.87 -5.62 -9.45
N TYR A 64 14.20 -5.09 -10.48
CA TYR A 64 14.75 -4.96 -11.82
C TYR A 64 16.02 -4.12 -11.85
N LEU A 65 16.04 -2.94 -11.20
CA LEU A 65 17.22 -2.08 -11.16
C LEU A 65 18.40 -2.75 -10.46
N VAL A 66 18.16 -3.41 -9.32
CA VAL A 66 19.19 -4.14 -8.57
C VAL A 66 19.71 -5.33 -9.37
N HIS A 67 18.84 -6.08 -10.04
CA HIS A 67 19.24 -7.19 -10.90
C HIS A 67 20.02 -6.72 -12.12
N TYR A 68 19.55 -5.66 -12.78
CA TYR A 68 20.23 -5.05 -13.92
C TYR A 68 21.64 -4.60 -13.53
N HIS A 69 21.77 -3.90 -12.41
CA HIS A 69 23.06 -3.47 -11.85
C HIS A 69 24.00 -4.65 -11.57
N ARG A 70 23.52 -5.70 -10.89
CA ARG A 70 24.29 -6.92 -10.62
C ARG A 70 24.69 -7.71 -11.87
N SER A 71 23.94 -7.54 -12.96
CA SER A 71 24.20 -8.23 -14.24
C SER A 71 25.24 -7.50 -15.10
N MET A 72 25.64 -6.29 -14.73
CA MET A 72 26.68 -5.56 -15.44
C MET A 72 28.07 -6.18 -15.18
N PRO A 73 28.97 -6.15 -16.18
CA PRO A 73 30.34 -6.62 -16.02
C PRO A 73 31.07 -5.87 -14.89
N MET A 74 31.96 -6.55 -14.15
CA MET A 74 32.62 -6.03 -12.93
C MET A 74 33.44 -4.74 -13.11
N GLU A 75 33.64 -4.26 -14.34
CA GLU A 75 34.23 -2.96 -14.66
C GLU A 75 33.19 -1.82 -14.63
N THR A 76 32.12 -1.95 -13.83
CA THR A 76 31.19 -0.85 -13.60
C THR A 76 31.92 0.28 -12.88
N ASP A 77 31.96 1.43 -13.56
CA ASP A 77 32.41 2.72 -13.02
C ASP A 77 31.73 2.98 -11.66
N GLU A 78 32.48 3.35 -10.62
CA GLU A 78 31.94 3.77 -9.31
C GLU A 78 30.85 4.86 -9.44
N LEU A 79 30.89 5.62 -10.53
CA LEU A 79 29.80 6.54 -10.90
C LEU A 79 28.47 5.80 -11.13
N PHE A 80 28.48 4.68 -11.86
CA PHE A 80 27.28 3.91 -12.19
C PHE A 80 26.65 3.26 -10.95
N ASP A 81 27.48 2.75 -10.03
CA ASP A 81 27.04 2.23 -8.73
C ASP A 81 26.33 3.31 -7.91
N ARG A 82 26.93 4.49 -7.83
CA ARG A 82 26.35 5.65 -7.13
C ARG A 82 25.06 6.12 -7.77
N LEU A 83 24.98 6.18 -9.10
CA LEU A 83 23.77 6.57 -9.83
C LEU A 83 22.64 5.57 -9.60
N THR A 84 22.93 4.27 -9.68
CA THR A 84 21.95 3.21 -9.44
C THR A 84 21.43 3.28 -8.01
N GLN A 85 22.32 3.34 -7.01
CA GLN A 85 21.92 3.43 -5.62
C GLN A 85 21.13 4.70 -5.33
N SER A 86 21.54 5.84 -5.91
CA SER A 86 20.79 7.10 -5.79
C SER A 86 19.38 6.98 -6.34
N TYR A 87 19.21 6.31 -7.48
CA TYR A 87 17.90 6.14 -8.09
C TYR A 87 17.01 5.15 -7.32
N VAL A 88 17.58 4.04 -6.83
CA VAL A 88 16.88 3.12 -5.92
C VAL A 88 16.39 3.85 -4.68
N ASN A 89 17.26 4.62 -4.02
CA ASN A 89 16.89 5.42 -2.85
C ASN A 89 15.75 6.40 -3.16
N GLN A 90 15.77 7.03 -4.33
CA GLN A 90 14.70 7.95 -4.76
C GLN A 90 13.37 7.21 -4.95
N LEU A 91 13.39 6.03 -5.57
CA LEU A 91 12.20 5.19 -5.74
C LEU A 91 11.65 4.76 -4.38
N GLU A 92 12.49 4.26 -3.49
CA GLU A 92 12.11 3.86 -2.13
C GLU A 92 11.50 5.03 -1.35
N GLN A 93 12.07 6.23 -1.44
CA GLN A 93 11.49 7.42 -0.80
C GLN A 93 10.11 7.78 -1.36
N ASN A 94 9.93 7.68 -2.69
CA ASN A 94 8.62 7.94 -3.32
C ASN A 94 7.59 6.89 -2.90
N GLN A 95 7.98 5.61 -2.85
CA GLN A 95 7.14 4.52 -2.38
C GLN A 95 6.75 4.71 -0.91
N ALA A 96 7.70 5.06 -0.05
CA ALA A 96 7.46 5.31 1.36
C ALA A 96 6.43 6.44 1.57
N LYS A 97 6.52 7.53 0.80
CA LYS A 97 5.52 8.62 0.84
C LYS A 97 4.13 8.12 0.48
N ILE A 98 4.01 7.29 -0.57
CA ILE A 98 2.74 6.71 -1.00
C ILE A 98 2.17 5.80 0.10
N TYR A 99 2.98 4.92 0.68
CA TYR A 99 2.54 3.96 1.71
C TYR A 99 2.13 4.66 3.00
N ILE A 100 2.90 5.65 3.44
CA ILE A 100 2.55 6.48 4.62
C ILE A 100 1.23 7.20 4.38
N LYS A 101 1.04 7.80 3.19
CA LYS A 101 -0.20 8.50 2.85
C LYS A 101 -1.41 7.55 2.86
N LEU A 102 -1.26 6.33 2.35
CA LEU A 102 -2.31 5.30 2.39
C LEU A 102 -2.62 4.84 3.82
N ILE A 103 -1.60 4.63 4.65
CA ILE A 103 -1.77 4.29 6.07
C ILE A 103 -2.53 5.40 6.79
N ASP A 104 -2.15 6.66 6.59
CA ASP A 104 -2.83 7.82 7.17
C ASP A 104 -4.31 7.87 6.76
N TYR A 105 -4.63 7.51 5.51
CA TYR A 105 -6.02 7.42 5.06
C TYR A 105 -6.78 6.30 5.76
N PHE A 106 -6.19 5.12 5.88
CA PHE A 106 -6.81 3.99 6.57
C PHE A 106 -7.05 4.33 8.05
N ASP A 107 -6.08 4.97 8.71
CA ASP A 107 -6.20 5.40 10.10
C ASP A 107 -7.28 6.48 10.31
N ARG A 108 -7.40 7.45 9.39
CA ARG A 108 -8.33 8.58 9.54
C ARG A 108 -9.76 8.26 9.16
N TYR A 109 -9.95 7.55 8.04
CA TYR A 109 -11.27 7.46 7.41
C TYR A 109 -11.92 6.09 7.57
N LEU A 110 -11.16 5.05 7.94
CA LEU A 110 -11.66 3.68 7.85
C LEU A 110 -11.59 2.86 9.14
N ILE A 111 -10.80 3.24 10.15
CA ILE A 111 -10.67 2.45 11.40
C ILE A 111 -11.59 2.96 12.52
N GLN A 112 -12.34 4.04 12.29
CA GLN A 112 -13.17 4.65 13.33
C GLN A 112 -14.49 3.90 13.65
N GLU A 113 -14.93 2.90 12.87
CA GLU A 113 -16.20 2.20 13.15
C GLU A 113 -16.20 0.67 13.04
N LYS A 114 -16.40 -0.02 14.17
CA LYS A 114 -16.81 -1.43 14.36
C LYS A 114 -15.98 -2.58 13.76
N ASN A 115 -15.84 -3.62 14.58
CA ASN A 115 -15.33 -4.95 14.23
C ASN A 115 -16.28 -5.59 13.19
N ASP A 116 -16.02 -5.36 11.91
CA ASP A 116 -16.69 -6.07 10.81
C ASP A 116 -15.64 -6.66 9.86
N ILE A 117 -16.01 -7.67 9.07
CA ILE A 117 -15.09 -8.41 8.19
C ILE A 117 -14.33 -7.46 7.24
N ASP A 118 -14.99 -6.42 6.76
CA ASP A 118 -14.41 -5.40 5.88
C ASP A 118 -13.25 -4.63 6.55
N HIS A 119 -13.29 -4.46 7.87
CA HIS A 119 -12.21 -3.84 8.64
C HIS A 119 -10.99 -4.74 8.74
N ILE A 120 -11.17 -6.06 8.75
CA ILE A 120 -10.07 -7.02 8.79
C ILE A 120 -9.25 -6.93 7.50
N HIS A 121 -9.93 -6.83 6.35
CA HIS A 121 -9.28 -6.69 5.06
C HIS A 121 -8.48 -5.38 4.93
N LEU A 122 -9.04 -4.27 5.40
CA LEU A 122 -8.34 -2.99 5.43
C LEU A 122 -7.14 -2.99 6.39
N LYS A 123 -7.29 -3.54 7.59
CA LYS A 123 -6.17 -3.73 8.53
C LYS A 123 -5.09 -4.63 7.95
N ARG A 124 -5.47 -5.63 7.14
CA ARG A 124 -4.51 -6.48 6.43
C ARG A 124 -3.73 -5.69 5.37
N LEU A 125 -4.39 -4.88 4.56
CA LEU A 125 -3.69 -3.98 3.63
C LEU A 125 -2.78 -2.99 4.36
N GLN A 126 -3.25 -2.40 5.45
CA GLN A 126 -2.45 -1.52 6.29
C GLN A 126 -1.20 -2.24 6.83
N SER A 127 -1.39 -3.49 7.27
CA SER A 127 -0.30 -4.36 7.71
C SER A 127 0.70 -4.64 6.59
N ASP A 128 0.24 -4.92 5.37
CA ASP A 128 1.10 -5.14 4.21
C ASP A 128 1.89 -3.88 3.85
N LEU A 129 1.29 -2.69 3.95
CA LEU A 129 1.99 -1.41 3.77
C LEU A 129 3.07 -1.19 4.84
N TYR A 130 2.80 -1.53 6.11
CA TYR A 130 3.82 -1.49 7.16
C TYR A 130 4.97 -2.47 6.90
N LEU A 131 4.67 -3.66 6.37
CA LEU A 131 5.70 -4.61 5.96
C LEU A 131 6.57 -4.03 4.85
N GLN A 132 5.98 -3.41 3.83
CA GLN A 132 6.76 -2.76 2.77
C GLN A 132 7.63 -1.63 3.29
N LEU A 133 7.10 -0.78 4.18
CA LEU A 133 7.88 0.25 4.86
C LEU A 133 9.05 -0.34 5.64
N SER A 134 8.90 -1.52 6.25
CA SER A 134 10.00 -2.16 6.97
C SER A 134 11.19 -2.53 6.08
N TYR A 135 10.94 -2.84 4.80
CA TYR A 135 11.99 -3.19 3.83
C TYR A 135 12.77 -1.98 3.32
N ILE A 136 12.13 -0.81 3.22
CA ILE A 136 12.72 0.39 2.60
C ILE A 136 13.13 1.48 3.61
N SER A 137 12.89 1.24 4.90
CA SER A 137 13.22 2.20 5.96
C SER A 137 14.64 2.01 6.52
N ARG A 138 15.12 3.01 7.26
CA ARG A 138 16.38 2.88 8.02
C ARG A 138 16.23 1.82 9.13
N PRO A 139 17.32 1.18 9.60
CA PRO A 139 17.25 0.02 10.51
C PRO A 139 16.33 0.20 11.74
N TYR A 140 16.40 1.36 12.40
CA TYR A 140 15.54 1.65 13.55
C TYR A 140 14.05 1.76 13.16
N GLN A 141 13.75 2.47 12.07
CA GLN A 141 12.39 2.62 11.56
C GLN A 141 11.86 1.29 11.00
N SER A 142 12.71 0.46 10.40
CA SER A 142 12.35 -0.86 9.92
C SER A 142 11.80 -1.75 11.02
N GLN A 143 12.45 -1.78 12.20
CA GLN A 143 11.95 -2.55 13.33
C GLN A 143 10.61 -2.01 13.85
N VAL A 144 10.45 -0.69 13.89
CA VAL A 144 9.19 -0.05 14.31
C VAL A 144 8.04 -0.46 13.38
N PHE A 145 8.23 -0.37 12.06
CA PHE A 145 7.20 -0.76 11.10
C PHE A 145 6.92 -2.25 11.09
N TYR A 146 7.95 -3.09 11.23
CA TYR A 146 7.76 -4.54 11.35
C TYR A 146 6.96 -4.93 12.60
N ASN A 147 7.23 -4.28 13.74
CA ASN A 147 6.46 -4.51 14.96
C ASN A 147 4.99 -4.08 14.80
N LYS A 148 4.72 -2.97 14.10
CA LYS A 148 3.35 -2.55 13.77
C LYS A 148 2.63 -3.56 12.87
N HIS A 149 3.29 -4.06 11.83
CA HIS A 149 2.78 -5.13 10.96
C HIS A 149 2.37 -6.36 11.77
N ARG A 150 3.28 -6.88 12.61
CA ARG A 150 3.00 -8.06 13.44
C ARG A 150 1.84 -7.86 14.39
N LYS A 151 1.75 -6.69 15.03
CA LYS A 151 0.63 -6.37 15.92
C LYS A 151 -0.71 -6.44 15.17
N LEU A 152 -0.81 -5.80 14.01
CA LEU A 152 -2.04 -5.82 13.21
C LEU A 152 -2.46 -7.22 12.76
N LEU A 153 -1.51 -8.09 12.40
CA LEU A 153 -1.83 -9.48 12.07
C LEU A 153 -2.38 -10.26 13.26
N ASN A 154 -1.76 -10.11 14.44
CA ASN A 154 -2.23 -10.76 15.66
C ASN A 154 -3.62 -10.25 16.05
N ASP A 155 -3.84 -8.93 15.99
CA ASP A 155 -5.14 -8.32 16.28
C ASP A 155 -6.22 -8.86 15.31
N ASN A 156 -5.89 -9.00 14.01
CA ASN A 156 -6.79 -9.58 13.02
C ASN A 156 -7.08 -11.07 13.27
N GLU A 157 -6.08 -11.86 13.65
CA GLU A 157 -6.24 -13.28 13.96
C GLU A 157 -7.16 -13.49 15.17
N GLN A 158 -7.02 -12.67 16.21
CA GLN A 158 -7.92 -12.69 17.37
C GLN A 158 -9.37 -12.41 16.97
N ILE A 159 -9.62 -11.42 16.10
CA ILE A 159 -10.96 -11.10 15.60
C ILE A 159 -11.54 -12.30 14.83
N ILE A 160 -10.77 -12.90 13.91
CA ILE A 160 -11.22 -14.08 13.15
C ILE A 160 -11.58 -15.25 14.09
N ASN A 161 -10.78 -15.48 15.13
CA ASN A 161 -11.04 -16.55 16.08
C ASN A 161 -12.32 -16.31 16.89
N ILE A 162 -12.60 -15.07 17.31
CA ILE A 162 -13.89 -14.70 17.94
C ILE A 162 -15.07 -15.07 17.02
N TYR A 163 -14.99 -14.77 15.72
CA TYR A 163 -16.06 -15.13 14.78
C TYR A 163 -16.21 -16.64 14.57
N LYS A 164 -15.10 -17.39 14.55
CA LYS A 164 -15.15 -18.85 14.43
C LYS A 164 -15.82 -19.49 15.64
N ASP A 165 -15.50 -19.02 16.85
CA ASP A 165 -16.07 -19.52 18.10
C ASP A 165 -17.57 -19.21 18.23
N HIS A 166 -18.07 -18.16 17.57
CA HIS A 166 -19.50 -17.83 17.53
C HIS A 166 -20.31 -18.63 16.50
N LEU A 167 -19.65 -19.30 15.56
CA LEU A 167 -20.29 -20.11 14.51
C LEU A 167 -20.36 -21.61 14.86
N THR A 168 -19.64 -22.04 15.91
CA THR A 168 -19.72 -23.38 16.52
C THR A 168 -20.71 -23.42 17.68
#